data_AF-A0A815XQM6-F1
#
_entry.id   AF-A0A815XQM6-F1
#
_cell.length_a   1.000
_cell.length_b   1.000
_cell.length_c   1.000
_cell.angle_alpha   90.00
_cell.angle_beta   90.00
_cell.angle_gamma   90.00
#
_symmetry.space_group_name_H-M   'P 1'
#
loop_
_entity.id
_entity.type
_entity.pdbx_description
1 polymer ?
#
loop_
_entity_poly.entity_id
_entity_poly.type
_entity_poly.pdbx_seq_one_letter_code
_entity_poly.pdbx_strand_id
1 'polypeptide(L)'
;EILIDETIGDAGGHYTDIINNFDTAQGSEAESATIVNAESIDDEQNLDLIDDNWSSNIDTNVPTTNEVELIMDLLKKCRVLATLSKKSSIVSNFIRTNQLLFKVNRTLNNDCKSRWNSTFILLDALIDLKPVMMKLFNEKRTLNLRRVQIEKLTMIELNNEDWDFISSLHSVLKLFYWGTVTMSGKNYPSIGLAYHAVHKIKHFCTNGTTSNNHIKELKKLLLIKLYTYFYDDIEQFQYFQ
;
A
#
# COMPACT_ATOMS: atom_id res chain seq x y z
N GLU A 1 -33.57 -29.88 -19.49
CA GLU A 1 -34.42 -30.01 -18.29
C GLU A 1 -34.05 -31.28 -17.55
N ILE A 2 -33.37 -31.19 -16.41
CA ILE A 2 -33.51 -32.12 -15.29
C ILE A 2 -33.37 -31.25 -14.03
N LEU A 3 -34.50 -31.04 -13.36
CA LEU A 3 -34.61 -30.45 -12.02
C LEU A 3 -34.14 -31.47 -10.99
N ILE A 4 -33.34 -31.04 -10.02
CA ILE A 4 -33.40 -31.57 -8.65
C ILE A 4 -33.21 -30.37 -7.71
N ASP A 5 -34.32 -29.97 -7.12
CA ASP A 5 -34.42 -29.07 -5.96
C ASP A 5 -34.58 -29.98 -4.74
N GLU A 6 -33.75 -29.77 -3.71
CA GLU A 6 -34.20 -29.91 -2.32
C GLU A 6 -33.18 -29.24 -1.37
N THR A 7 -33.68 -28.20 -0.72
CA THR A 7 -33.12 -27.42 0.38
C THR A 7 -32.93 -28.21 1.68
N ILE A 8 -31.93 -27.83 2.48
CA ILE A 8 -32.03 -27.34 3.88
C ILE A 8 -30.63 -27.39 4.53
N GLY A 9 -30.22 -26.29 5.19
CA GLY A 9 -29.06 -26.30 6.09
C GLY A 9 -28.47 -24.93 6.40
N ASP A 10 -29.21 -24.16 7.20
CA ASP A 10 -28.80 -22.91 7.86
C ASP A 10 -27.51 -23.09 8.71
N ALA A 11 -26.55 -22.18 8.55
CA ALA A 11 -25.43 -22.00 9.47
C ALA A 11 -24.92 -20.55 9.38
N GLY A 12 -25.65 -19.62 10.01
CA GLY A 12 -25.11 -18.34 10.43
C GLY A 12 -24.00 -18.53 11.48
N GLY A 13 -22.86 -17.86 11.26
CA GLY A 13 -21.72 -17.85 12.17
C GLY A 13 -21.18 -16.44 12.36
N HIS A 14 -21.68 -15.76 13.38
CA HIS A 14 -21.10 -14.57 13.98
C HIS A 14 -19.69 -14.86 14.53
N TYR A 15 -18.71 -14.01 14.22
CA TYR A 15 -17.51 -13.85 15.05
C TYR A 15 -17.41 -12.39 15.50
N THR A 16 -17.96 -12.14 16.69
CA THR A 16 -17.66 -10.97 17.53
C THR A 16 -16.65 -11.39 18.60
N ASP A 17 -15.81 -10.42 18.98
CA ASP A 17 -15.16 -10.26 20.29
C ASP A 17 -14.12 -11.29 20.76
N ILE A 18 -12.85 -10.92 20.65
CA ILE A 18 -11.84 -11.23 21.69
C ILE A 18 -11.01 -9.97 21.96
N ILE A 19 -11.36 -9.26 23.02
CA ILE A 19 -10.52 -8.26 23.71
C ILE A 19 -10.45 -8.69 25.19
N ASN A 20 -9.22 -8.67 25.71
CA ASN A 20 -8.78 -8.63 27.12
C ASN A 20 -8.78 -9.91 27.97
N ASN A 21 -7.58 -10.40 28.33
CA ASN A 21 -6.94 -10.12 29.62
C ASN A 21 -5.72 -11.02 29.84
N PHE A 22 -4.58 -10.46 30.26
CA PHE A 22 -3.65 -11.12 31.17
C PHE A 22 -2.88 -10.07 31.99
N ASP A 23 -3.42 -9.87 33.19
CA ASP A 23 -2.84 -9.65 34.51
C ASP A 23 -1.60 -8.79 34.80
N THR A 24 -1.85 -8.01 35.86
CA THR A 24 -1.00 -7.17 36.69
C THR A 24 -0.26 -8.02 37.72
N ALA A 25 1.02 -7.74 37.98
CA ALA A 25 1.68 -8.11 39.23
C ALA A 25 2.55 -6.95 39.71
N GLN A 26 2.23 -6.43 40.89
CA GLN A 26 3.02 -5.45 41.64
C GLN A 26 4.16 -6.15 42.41
N GLY A 27 5.32 -5.51 42.45
CA GLY A 27 6.43 -5.83 43.36
C GLY A 27 7.33 -4.60 43.49
N SER A 28 7.33 -3.99 44.67
CA SER A 28 8.12 -2.83 45.06
C SER A 28 9.54 -3.23 45.46
N GLU A 29 10.55 -2.44 45.09
CA GLU A 29 11.70 -2.15 45.95
C GLU A 29 12.41 -0.90 45.43
N ALA A 30 12.77 -0.03 46.39
CA ALA A 30 13.35 1.28 46.16
C ALA A 30 14.86 1.21 46.45
N GLU A 31 15.69 1.77 45.55
CA GLU A 31 17.02 2.23 45.89
C GLU A 31 17.32 3.55 45.17
N SER A 32 17.60 4.57 45.98
CA SER A 32 18.05 5.89 45.57
C SER A 32 19.56 5.89 45.36
N ALA A 33 20.05 6.52 44.28
CA ALA A 33 21.01 7.63 44.32
C ALA A 33 21.65 7.87 42.95
N THR A 34 21.53 9.11 42.45
CA THR A 34 22.66 10.03 42.19
C THR A 34 22.27 10.99 41.07
N ILE A 35 22.14 12.25 41.45
CA ILE A 35 22.00 13.40 40.55
C ILE A 35 23.36 13.66 39.90
N VAL A 36 23.42 13.60 38.57
CA VAL A 36 24.49 14.23 37.79
C VAL A 36 23.82 15.18 36.82
N ASN A 37 24.16 16.46 36.96
CA ASN A 37 23.64 17.55 36.15
C ASN A 37 24.52 17.73 34.89
N ALA A 38 23.91 18.34 33.88
CA ALA A 38 24.48 18.97 32.68
C ALA A 38 24.82 18.04 31.50
N GLU A 39 24.04 18.15 30.43
CA GLU A 39 24.46 18.92 29.24
C GLU A 39 23.27 19.07 28.27
N SER A 40 23.05 20.29 27.80
CA SER A 40 22.17 20.62 26.70
C SER A 40 22.65 19.92 25.42
N ILE A 41 21.83 19.03 24.87
CA ILE A 41 22.11 18.39 23.58
C ILE A 41 20.92 18.71 22.66
N ASP A 42 21.26 19.40 21.57
CA ASP A 42 20.39 19.91 20.52
C ASP A 42 19.29 18.93 20.07
N ASP A 43 18.04 19.38 20.12
CA ASP A 43 16.85 18.77 19.52
C ASP A 43 16.85 18.87 17.97
N GLU A 44 18.01 18.68 17.33
CA GLU A 44 18.20 18.83 15.88
C GLU A 44 18.81 17.58 15.21
N GLN A 45 18.63 16.39 15.78
CA GLN A 45 19.10 15.13 15.18
C GLN A 45 18.10 13.97 15.22
N ASN A 46 16.86 14.24 14.80
CA ASN A 46 15.96 13.18 14.31
C ASN A 46 15.34 13.56 12.97
N LEU A 47 16.18 14.04 12.04
CA LEU A 47 15.99 13.69 10.64
C LEU A 47 16.40 12.22 10.51
N ASP A 48 15.45 11.32 10.81
CA ASP A 48 15.54 9.94 10.35
C ASP A 48 15.87 10.00 8.86
N LEU A 49 17.07 9.52 8.55
CA LEU A 49 17.56 9.24 7.22
C LEU A 49 16.50 8.44 6.48
N ILE A 50 15.68 9.15 5.71
CA ILE A 50 14.90 8.55 4.63
C ILE A 50 15.97 8.20 3.61
N ASP A 51 16.53 6.99 3.71
CA ASP A 51 17.20 6.37 2.58
C ASP A 51 16.13 6.28 1.48
N ASP A 52 16.20 7.21 0.54
CA ASP A 52 15.45 7.25 -0.72
C ASP A 52 15.91 6.10 -1.61
N ASN A 53 15.75 4.88 -1.09
CA ASN A 53 16.15 3.64 -1.73
C ASN A 53 15.10 3.19 -2.75
N TRP A 54 14.59 4.17 -3.49
CA TRP A 54 13.86 3.97 -4.74
C TRP A 54 14.74 4.28 -5.95
N SER A 55 15.99 4.71 -5.71
CA SER A 55 16.98 5.02 -6.73
C SER A 55 17.90 3.85 -7.09
N SER A 56 17.86 2.72 -6.35
CA SER A 56 18.76 1.59 -6.63
C SER A 56 17.99 0.38 -7.19
N ASN A 57 18.36 0.03 -8.42
CA ASN A 57 17.96 -1.14 -9.22
C ASN A 57 16.64 -1.06 -10.01
N ILE A 58 16.45 0.02 -10.77
CA ILE A 58 15.80 -0.10 -12.08
C ILE A 58 16.92 -0.38 -13.08
N ASP A 59 16.88 -1.57 -13.68
CA ASP A 59 17.74 -1.97 -14.79
C ASP A 59 17.71 -0.89 -15.89
N THR A 60 18.83 -0.20 -16.11
CA THR A 60 18.93 1.08 -16.83
C THR A 60 18.82 0.99 -18.36
N ASN A 61 18.21 -0.07 -18.89
CA ASN A 61 18.04 -0.25 -20.35
C ASN A 61 16.58 -0.19 -20.81
N VAL A 62 15.63 0.16 -19.92
CA VAL A 62 14.29 0.55 -20.35
C VAL A 62 14.29 2.05 -20.58
N PRO A 63 13.90 2.56 -21.78
CA PRO A 63 13.71 3.98 -21.98
C PRO A 63 12.73 4.47 -20.93
N THR A 64 13.19 5.28 -19.98
CA THR A 64 12.32 5.91 -18.99
C THR A 64 11.46 6.90 -19.73
N THR A 65 10.29 6.47 -20.19
CA THR A 65 9.35 7.36 -20.86
C THR A 65 8.70 8.26 -19.80
N ASN A 66 8.35 9.50 -20.17
CA ASN A 66 7.73 10.50 -19.27
C ASN A 66 6.52 9.92 -18.48
N GLU A 67 5.87 8.89 -19.02
CA GLU A 67 4.74 8.21 -18.40
C GLU A 67 5.09 7.40 -17.14
N VAL A 68 6.29 6.81 -17.08
CA VAL A 68 6.74 6.04 -15.90
C VAL A 68 7.03 7.00 -14.74
N GLU A 69 7.65 8.14 -15.03
CA GLU A 69 7.95 9.18 -14.04
C GLU A 69 6.69 9.68 -13.34
N LEU A 70 5.61 9.90 -14.11
CA LEU A 70 4.30 10.29 -13.56
C LEU A 70 3.71 9.24 -12.59
N ILE A 71 3.82 7.95 -12.92
CA ILE A 71 3.39 6.87 -12.01
C ILE A 71 4.20 6.92 -10.72
N MET A 72 5.51 7.10 -10.86
CA MET A 72 6.43 7.12 -9.73
C MET A 72 6.14 8.31 -8.82
N ASP A 73 5.90 9.50 -9.36
CA ASP A 73 5.59 10.70 -8.59
C ASP A 73 4.24 10.63 -7.89
N LEU A 74 3.21 10.09 -8.55
CA LEU A 74 1.93 9.82 -7.91
C LEU A 74 2.07 8.87 -6.71
N LEU A 75 2.84 7.78 -6.88
CA LEU A 75 3.10 6.83 -5.79
C LEU A 75 3.91 7.47 -4.66
N LYS A 76 4.88 8.35 -4.96
CA LYS A 76 5.60 9.12 -3.92
C LYS A 76 4.63 9.96 -3.09
N LYS A 77 3.72 10.72 -3.74
CA LYS A 77 2.68 11.51 -3.01
C LYS A 77 1.87 10.61 -2.07
N CYS A 78 1.39 9.46 -2.57
CA CYS A 78 0.61 8.50 -1.78
C CYS A 78 1.37 7.97 -0.56
N ARG A 79 2.66 7.64 -0.72
CA ARG A 79 3.52 7.15 0.37
C ARG A 79 3.82 8.21 1.42
N VAL A 80 4.09 9.45 0.98
CA VAL A 80 4.31 10.57 1.89
C VAL A 80 3.04 10.84 2.70
N LEU A 81 1.87 10.80 2.05
CA LEU A 81 0.58 10.95 2.74
C LEU A 81 0.36 9.85 3.80
N ALA A 82 0.61 8.58 3.45
CA ALA A 82 0.53 7.47 4.41
C ALA A 82 1.49 7.66 5.60
N THR A 83 2.71 8.15 5.34
CA THR A 83 3.69 8.41 6.39
C THR A 83 3.25 9.56 7.30
N LEU A 84 2.77 10.67 6.73
CA LEU A 84 2.25 11.82 7.48
C LEU A 84 1.05 11.45 8.34
N SER A 85 0.16 10.60 7.82
CA SER A 85 -1.02 10.09 8.55
C SER A 85 -0.69 9.29 9.81
N LYS A 86 0.58 8.91 9.99
CA LYS A 86 1.07 8.19 11.17
C LYS A 86 1.97 9.04 12.04
N LYS A 87 2.86 9.82 11.42
CA LYS A 87 3.86 10.62 12.15
C LYS A 87 3.27 11.88 12.80
N SER A 88 2.21 12.47 12.23
CA SER A 88 1.62 13.70 12.77
C SER A 88 0.38 13.41 13.60
N SER A 89 0.44 13.60 14.92
CA SER A 89 -0.71 13.43 15.82
C SER A 89 -1.92 14.26 15.41
N ILE A 90 -1.71 15.49 14.94
CA ILE A 90 -2.77 16.38 14.44
C ILE A 90 -3.48 15.77 13.23
N VAL A 91 -2.71 15.31 12.24
CA VAL A 91 -3.27 14.69 11.02
C VAL A 91 -3.92 13.34 11.34
N SER A 92 -3.30 12.51 12.18
CA SER A 92 -3.87 11.23 12.62
C SER A 92 -5.21 11.41 13.34
N ASN A 93 -5.30 12.38 14.26
CA ASN A 93 -6.53 12.68 14.98
C ASN A 93 -7.61 13.25 14.04
N PHE A 94 -7.22 14.11 13.09
CA PHE A 94 -8.12 14.61 12.07
C PHE A 94 -8.69 13.47 11.22
N ILE A 95 -7.83 12.57 10.72
CA ILE A 95 -8.23 11.42 9.92
C ILE A 95 -9.18 10.53 10.74
N ARG A 96 -8.83 10.17 11.97
CA ARG A 96 -9.68 9.34 12.86
C ARG A 96 -11.06 9.95 13.09
N THR A 97 -11.13 11.25 13.35
CA THR A 97 -12.39 11.95 13.59
C THR A 97 -13.27 11.94 12.34
N ASN A 98 -12.68 12.21 11.18
CA ASN A 98 -13.40 12.25 9.92
C ASN A 98 -13.72 10.85 9.37
N GLN A 99 -12.93 9.83 9.68
CA GLN A 99 -13.25 8.43 9.39
C GLN A 99 -14.57 8.01 10.02
N LEU A 100 -14.83 8.43 11.27
CA LEU A 100 -16.12 8.20 11.94
C LEU A 100 -17.26 8.95 11.24
N LEU A 101 -17.02 10.21 10.86
CA LEU A 101 -18.01 11.04 10.14
C LEU A 101 -18.40 10.44 8.79
N PHE A 102 -17.42 9.98 8.01
CA PHE A 102 -17.62 9.39 6.68
C PHE A 102 -17.91 7.87 6.74
N LYS A 103 -17.97 7.27 7.94
CA LYS A 103 -18.17 5.83 8.16
C LYS A 103 -17.13 4.95 7.43
N VAL A 104 -15.88 5.40 7.36
CA VAL A 104 -14.76 4.68 6.75
C VAL A 104 -13.90 4.05 7.83
N ASN A 105 -13.78 2.72 7.84
CA ASN A 105 -12.93 1.98 8.78
C ASN A 105 -11.73 1.36 8.07
N ARG A 106 -10.84 2.21 7.54
CA ARG A 106 -9.62 1.80 6.84
C ARG A 106 -8.42 2.56 7.38
N THR A 107 -7.29 1.89 7.50
CA THR A 107 -6.02 2.50 7.90
C THR A 107 -5.08 2.58 6.72
N LEU A 108 -4.35 3.69 6.59
CA LEU A 108 -3.31 3.81 5.57
C LEU A 108 -2.10 2.97 5.99
N ASN A 109 -1.80 1.93 5.22
CA ASN A 109 -0.61 1.12 5.42
C ASN A 109 0.59 1.74 4.70
N ASN A 110 1.79 1.59 5.25
CA ASN A 110 2.98 2.06 4.56
C ASN A 110 3.27 1.09 3.41
N ASP A 111 3.59 1.65 2.25
CA ASP A 111 4.14 0.87 1.16
C ASP A 111 5.51 0.31 1.56
N CYS A 112 5.84 -0.90 1.15
CA CYS A 112 7.02 -1.63 1.60
C CYS A 112 7.59 -2.49 0.46
N LYS A 113 8.80 -2.13 0.02
CA LYS A 113 9.48 -2.79 -1.12
C LYS A 113 9.59 -4.31 -1.00
N SER A 114 9.78 -4.85 0.20
CA SER A 114 9.93 -6.29 0.42
C SER A 114 8.59 -7.04 0.51
N ARG A 115 7.47 -6.32 0.63
CA ARG A 115 6.11 -6.88 0.67
C ARG A 115 5.41 -6.58 -0.65
N TRP A 116 5.41 -7.57 -1.54
CA TRP A 116 5.00 -7.45 -2.95
C TRP A 116 3.60 -6.82 -3.16
N ASN A 117 2.70 -6.94 -2.19
CA ASN A 117 1.32 -6.45 -2.27
C ASN A 117 1.08 -5.11 -1.56
N SER A 118 2.10 -4.50 -0.97
CA SER A 118 1.93 -3.34 -0.09
C SER A 118 1.48 -2.08 -0.85
N THR A 119 1.95 -1.87 -2.08
CA THR A 119 1.47 -0.75 -2.92
C THR A 119 -0.02 -0.88 -3.20
N PHE A 120 -0.51 -2.06 -3.56
CA PHE A 120 -1.93 -2.31 -3.78
C PHE A 120 -2.75 -2.02 -2.52
N ILE A 121 -2.31 -2.53 -1.36
CA ILE A 121 -3.01 -2.32 -0.08
C ILE A 121 -3.05 -0.84 0.31
N LEU A 122 -1.97 -0.09 0.06
CA LEU A 122 -1.95 1.36 0.27
C LEU A 122 -3.01 2.05 -0.60
N LEU A 123 -3.02 1.76 -1.90
CA LEU A 123 -3.98 2.40 -2.83
C LEU A 123 -5.42 2.01 -2.52
N ASP A 124 -5.68 0.75 -2.13
CA ASP A 124 -7.01 0.27 -1.73
C ASP A 124 -7.57 1.07 -0.54
N ALA A 125 -6.76 1.20 0.52
CA ALA A 125 -7.14 2.00 1.69
C ALA A 125 -7.26 3.50 1.36
N LEU A 126 -6.43 4.01 0.46
CA LEU A 126 -6.43 5.42 0.09
C LEU A 126 -7.68 5.80 -0.73
N ILE A 127 -8.15 4.92 -1.61
CA ILE A 127 -9.40 5.10 -2.35
C ILE A 127 -10.58 5.20 -1.37
N ASP A 128 -10.67 4.29 -0.41
CA ASP A 128 -11.71 4.32 0.63
C ASP A 128 -11.64 5.62 1.48
N LEU A 129 -10.44 6.15 1.69
CA LEU A 129 -10.20 7.38 2.46
C LEU A 129 -10.26 8.67 1.64
N LYS A 130 -10.53 8.61 0.33
CA LYS A 130 -10.65 9.79 -0.54
C LYS A 130 -11.47 10.94 0.06
N PRO A 131 -12.70 10.75 0.59
CA PRO A 131 -13.47 11.86 1.16
C PRO A 131 -12.80 12.50 2.39
N VAL A 132 -12.13 11.70 3.21
CA VAL A 132 -11.37 12.19 4.38
C VAL A 132 -10.16 13.00 3.93
N MET A 133 -9.42 12.53 2.92
CA MET A 133 -8.24 13.22 2.38
C MET A 133 -8.61 14.53 1.70
N MET A 134 -9.69 14.55 0.91
CA MET A 134 -10.20 15.78 0.31
C MET A 134 -10.54 16.82 1.36
N LYS A 135 -11.19 16.40 2.45
CA LYS A 135 -11.49 17.30 3.58
C LYS A 135 -10.22 17.80 4.27
N LEU A 136 -9.23 16.93 4.49
CA LEU A 136 -7.92 17.32 5.04
C LEU A 136 -7.26 18.39 4.18
N PHE A 137 -7.25 18.22 2.85
CA PHE A 137 -6.64 19.19 1.94
C PHE A 137 -7.37 20.53 1.92
N ASN A 138 -8.70 20.53 2.08
CA ASN A 138 -9.48 21.76 2.17
C ASN A 138 -9.28 22.49 3.52
N GLU A 139 -9.19 21.76 4.62
CA GLU A 139 -9.12 22.30 5.98
C GLU A 139 -7.66 22.42 6.49
N LYS A 140 -6.65 22.13 5.68
CA LYS A 140 -5.23 22.14 6.11
C LYS A 140 -4.77 23.46 6.74
N ARG A 141 -5.40 24.59 6.38
CA ARG A 141 -5.10 25.93 6.94
C ARG A 141 -5.81 26.24 8.26
N THR A 142 -6.90 25.53 8.57
CA THR A 142 -7.64 25.68 9.83
C THR A 142 -7.12 24.74 10.91
N LEU A 143 -6.27 23.77 10.54
CA LEU A 143 -5.56 22.93 11.49
C LEU A 143 -4.39 23.69 12.14
N ASN A 144 -4.10 23.37 13.40
CA ASN A 144 -2.97 23.93 14.17
C ASN A 144 -1.61 23.37 13.69
N LEU A 145 -1.38 23.32 12.38
CA LEU A 145 -0.15 22.82 11.76
C LEU A 145 0.89 23.94 11.61
N ARG A 146 2.17 23.58 11.70
CA ARG A 146 3.27 24.52 11.38
C ARG A 146 3.27 24.85 9.89
N ARG A 147 3.77 26.04 9.52
CA ARG A 147 3.83 26.49 8.10
C ARG A 147 4.48 25.45 7.18
N VAL A 148 5.61 24.87 7.61
CA VAL A 148 6.33 23.82 6.87
C VAL A 148 5.48 22.56 6.65
N GLN A 149 4.60 22.20 7.59
CA GLN A 149 3.71 21.05 7.45
C GLN A 149 2.57 21.33 6.47
N ILE A 150 2.06 22.57 6.45
CA ILE A 150 1.05 23.03 5.50
C ILE A 150 1.63 23.05 4.08
N GLU A 151 2.86 23.56 3.91
CA GLU A 151 3.59 23.55 2.64
C GLU A 151 3.79 22.11 2.13
N LYS A 152 4.25 21.19 3.00
CA LYS A 152 4.38 19.77 2.65
C LYS A 152 3.04 19.13 2.24
N LEU A 153 1.95 19.40 2.97
CA LEU A 153 0.61 18.91 2.61
C LEU A 153 0.12 19.47 1.27
N THR A 154 0.50 20.71 0.95
CA THR A 154 0.14 21.36 -0.32
C THR A 154 0.91 20.74 -1.50
N MET A 155 2.19 20.40 -1.32
CA MET A 155 2.99 19.76 -2.36
C MET A 155 2.51 18.34 -2.72
N ILE A 156 1.94 17.61 -1.76
CA ILE A 156 1.44 16.23 -1.96
C ILE A 156 -0.06 16.16 -2.21
N GLU A 157 -0.71 17.31 -2.39
CA GLU A 157 -2.15 17.38 -2.63
C GLU A 157 -2.51 16.62 -3.90
N LEU A 158 -3.53 15.77 -3.79
CA LEU A 158 -4.01 14.93 -4.88
C LEU A 158 -5.21 15.61 -5.53
N ASN A 159 -5.07 15.98 -6.79
CA ASN A 159 -6.16 16.55 -7.58
C ASN A 159 -7.09 15.44 -8.13
N ASN A 160 -8.17 15.81 -8.83
CA ASN A 160 -9.11 14.83 -9.38
C ASN A 160 -8.46 13.86 -10.37
N GLU A 161 -7.53 14.35 -11.21
CA GLU A 161 -6.80 13.53 -12.17
C GLU A 161 -5.90 12.49 -11.47
N ASP A 162 -5.23 12.90 -10.38
CA ASP A 162 -4.45 12.02 -9.52
C ASP A 162 -5.32 10.90 -8.93
N TRP A 163 -6.53 11.22 -8.47
CA TRP A 163 -7.47 10.22 -7.93
C TRP A 163 -7.98 9.24 -8.99
N ASP A 164 -8.26 9.73 -10.20
CA ASP A 164 -8.66 8.88 -11.33
C ASP A 164 -7.49 7.99 -11.77
N PHE A 165 -6.27 8.50 -11.69
CA PHE A 165 -5.06 7.73 -11.97
C PHE A 165 -4.78 6.69 -10.89
N ILE A 166 -4.94 7.02 -9.60
CA ILE A 166 -4.87 6.06 -8.48
C ILE A 166 -5.86 4.92 -8.71
N SER A 167 -7.10 5.23 -9.10
CA SER A 167 -8.14 4.23 -9.36
C SER A 167 -7.77 3.32 -10.54
N SER A 168 -7.20 3.91 -11.60
CA SER A 168 -6.71 3.17 -12.75
C SER A 168 -5.54 2.25 -12.38
N LEU A 169 -4.58 2.73 -11.58
CA LEU A 169 -3.43 1.97 -11.11
C LEU A 169 -3.86 0.82 -10.18
N HIS A 170 -4.77 1.10 -9.25
CA HIS A 170 -5.38 0.09 -8.36
C HIS A 170 -6.02 -1.03 -9.17
N SER A 171 -6.76 -0.71 -10.24
CA SER A 171 -7.40 -1.72 -11.09
C SER A 171 -6.40 -2.69 -11.75
N VAL A 172 -5.23 -2.18 -12.16
CA VAL A 172 -4.15 -2.99 -12.73
C VAL A 172 -3.55 -3.88 -11.65
N LEU A 173 -3.15 -3.29 -10.53
CA LEU A 173 -2.49 -4.00 -9.43
C LEU A 173 -3.40 -5.02 -8.75
N LYS A 174 -4.72 -4.83 -8.79
CA LYS A 174 -5.71 -5.76 -8.23
C LYS A 174 -5.52 -7.17 -8.76
N LEU A 175 -5.32 -7.34 -10.07
CA LEU A 175 -5.16 -8.69 -10.64
C LEU A 175 -3.89 -9.37 -10.14
N PHE A 176 -2.80 -8.62 -10.00
CA PHE A 176 -1.55 -9.13 -9.44
C PHE A 176 -1.71 -9.49 -7.96
N TYR A 177 -2.42 -8.68 -7.18
CA TYR A 177 -2.76 -9.00 -5.80
C TYR A 177 -3.53 -10.33 -5.69
N TRP A 178 -4.56 -10.54 -6.51
CA TRP A 178 -5.29 -11.81 -6.52
C TRP A 178 -4.40 -12.98 -6.95
N GLY A 179 -3.54 -12.77 -7.94
CA GLY A 179 -2.57 -13.78 -8.38
C GLY A 179 -1.64 -14.20 -7.24
N THR A 180 -1.02 -13.24 -6.55
CA THR A 180 -0.10 -13.54 -5.45
C THR A 180 -0.80 -14.14 -4.24
N VAL A 181 -2.02 -13.71 -3.91
CA VAL A 181 -2.83 -14.35 -2.85
C VAL A 181 -3.17 -15.78 -3.23
N THR A 182 -3.65 -16.02 -4.46
CA THR A 182 -3.97 -17.36 -4.96
C THR A 182 -2.75 -18.27 -4.90
N MET A 183 -1.58 -17.75 -5.29
CA MET A 183 -0.32 -18.49 -5.28
C MET A 183 0.39 -18.49 -3.92
N SER A 184 -0.21 -17.92 -2.87
CA SER A 184 0.44 -17.84 -1.57
C SER A 184 0.52 -19.20 -0.88
N GLY A 185 1.58 -19.43 -0.12
CA GLY A 185 1.79 -20.70 0.59
C GLY A 185 0.69 -21.05 1.59
N LYS A 186 -0.12 -20.06 2.04
CA LYS A 186 -1.30 -20.30 2.89
C LYS A 186 -2.43 -21.03 2.18
N ASN A 187 -2.51 -20.90 0.87
CA ASN A 187 -3.59 -21.48 0.05
C ASN A 187 -3.17 -22.80 -0.62
N TYR A 188 -1.94 -23.26 -0.42
CA TYR A 188 -1.38 -24.50 -0.97
C TYR A 188 -1.75 -24.71 -2.46
N PRO A 189 -1.44 -23.75 -3.34
CA PRO A 189 -1.84 -23.81 -4.74
C PRO A 189 -1.22 -25.01 -5.44
N SER A 190 -1.99 -25.68 -6.30
CA SER A 190 -1.43 -26.65 -7.23
C SER A 190 -0.66 -25.93 -8.34
N ILE A 191 0.30 -26.62 -8.97
CA ILE A 191 1.05 -26.07 -10.10
C ILE A 191 0.14 -25.66 -11.28
N GLY A 192 -0.95 -26.41 -11.51
CA GLY A 192 -1.94 -26.08 -12.52
C GLY A 192 -2.68 -24.78 -12.22
N LEU A 193 -2.99 -24.52 -10.94
CA LEU A 193 -3.61 -23.27 -10.52
C LEU A 193 -2.64 -22.08 -10.64
N ALA A 194 -1.37 -22.28 -10.27
CA ALA A 194 -0.33 -21.26 -10.45
C ALA A 194 -0.15 -20.91 -11.93
N TYR A 195 -0.07 -21.92 -12.81
CA TYR A 195 -0.01 -21.72 -14.26
C TYR A 195 -1.22 -20.93 -14.78
N HIS A 196 -2.43 -21.28 -14.34
CA HIS A 196 -3.64 -20.56 -14.71
C HIS A 196 -3.62 -19.10 -14.26
N ALA A 197 -3.15 -18.83 -13.03
CA ALA A 197 -3.03 -17.47 -12.50
C ALA A 197 -2.05 -16.62 -13.34
N VAL A 198 -0.87 -17.15 -13.66
CA VAL A 198 0.13 -16.48 -14.52
C VAL A 198 -0.43 -16.22 -15.92
N HIS A 199 -1.11 -17.21 -16.52
CA HIS A 199 -1.71 -17.05 -17.84
C HIS A 199 -2.82 -15.99 -17.85
N LYS A 200 -3.61 -15.90 -16.78
CA LYS A 200 -4.64 -14.86 -16.61
C LYS A 200 -4.03 -13.46 -16.50
N ILE A 201 -2.93 -13.31 -15.75
CA ILE A 201 -2.19 -12.05 -15.65
C ILE A 201 -1.63 -11.65 -17.02
N LYS A 202 -0.99 -12.59 -17.72
CA LYS A 202 -0.48 -12.39 -19.08
C LYS A 202 -1.57 -11.88 -20.03
N HIS A 203 -2.69 -12.59 -20.08
CA HIS A 203 -3.84 -12.22 -20.93
C HIS A 203 -4.37 -10.81 -20.60
N PHE A 204 -4.41 -10.43 -19.32
CA PHE A 204 -4.84 -9.09 -18.92
C PHE A 204 -3.89 -7.98 -19.38
N CYS A 205 -2.58 -8.24 -19.35
CA CYS A 205 -1.58 -7.31 -19.84
C CYS A 205 -1.59 -7.19 -21.38
N THR A 206 -1.92 -8.25 -22.11
CA THR A 206 -1.97 -8.23 -23.58
C THR A 206 -3.28 -7.68 -24.15
N ASN A 207 -4.43 -8.01 -23.55
CA ASN A 207 -5.74 -7.82 -24.18
C ASN A 207 -6.53 -6.62 -23.63
N GLY A 208 -5.84 -5.65 -23.02
CA GLY A 208 -6.48 -4.48 -22.42
C GLY A 208 -6.59 -3.30 -23.38
N THR A 209 -7.78 -3.03 -23.92
CA THR A 209 -8.12 -1.73 -24.52
C THR A 209 -8.25 -0.67 -23.42
N THR A 210 -7.14 -0.26 -22.82
CA THR A 210 -7.15 0.89 -21.90
C THR A 210 -7.07 2.17 -22.74
N SER A 211 -7.90 3.18 -22.50
CA SER A 211 -7.76 4.49 -23.17
C SER A 211 -6.57 5.29 -22.65
N ASN A 212 -6.27 5.16 -21.35
CA ASN A 212 -5.17 5.85 -20.67
C ASN A 212 -3.80 5.30 -21.11
N ASN A 213 -2.99 6.16 -21.75
CA ASN A 213 -1.66 5.81 -22.26
C ASN A 213 -0.68 5.39 -21.16
N HIS A 214 -0.73 6.02 -19.98
CA HIS A 214 0.15 5.67 -18.85
C HIS A 214 -0.10 4.24 -18.37
N ILE A 215 -1.37 3.82 -18.33
CA ILE A 215 -1.74 2.46 -17.94
C ILE A 215 -1.36 1.45 -19.02
N LYS A 216 -1.47 1.80 -20.31
CA LYS A 216 -0.96 0.94 -21.38
C LYS A 216 0.54 0.69 -21.20
N GLU A 217 1.31 1.76 -20.93
CA GLU A 217 2.75 1.64 -20.78
C GLU A 217 3.12 0.81 -19.54
N LEU A 218 2.45 1.06 -18.41
CA LEU A 218 2.58 0.22 -17.21
C LEU A 218 2.31 -1.27 -17.52
N LYS A 219 1.24 -1.58 -18.25
CA LYS A 219 0.92 -2.96 -18.63
C LYS A 219 2.01 -3.58 -19.50
N LYS A 220 2.61 -2.84 -20.43
CA LYS A 220 3.75 -3.32 -21.23
C LYS A 220 4.96 -3.62 -20.35
N LEU A 221 5.31 -2.72 -19.43
CA LEU A 221 6.43 -2.94 -18.50
C LEU A 221 6.19 -4.16 -17.61
N LEU A 222 4.98 -4.31 -17.07
CA LEU A 222 4.59 -5.48 -16.29
C LEU A 222 4.65 -6.76 -17.12
N LEU A 223 4.24 -6.70 -18.39
CA LEU A 223 4.32 -7.85 -19.31
C LEU A 223 5.78 -8.25 -19.57
N ILE A 224 6.67 -7.28 -19.83
CA ILE A 224 8.11 -7.53 -20.02
C ILE A 224 8.68 -8.21 -18.77
N LYS A 225 8.43 -7.65 -17.58
CA LYS A 225 8.90 -8.25 -16.32
C LYS A 225 8.31 -9.64 -16.09
N LEU A 226 7.05 -9.88 -16.44
CA LEU A 226 6.44 -11.20 -16.36
C LEU A 226 7.16 -12.21 -17.27
N TYR A 227 7.55 -11.83 -18.48
CA TYR A 227 8.33 -12.69 -19.37
C TYR A 227 9.71 -13.02 -18.79
N THR A 228 10.42 -11.99 -18.32
CA THR A 228 11.75 -12.16 -17.72
C THR A 228 11.73 -13.13 -16.53
N TYR A 229 10.71 -13.07 -15.67
CA TYR A 229 10.66 -13.90 -14.46
C TYR A 229 10.03 -15.28 -14.63
N PHE A 230 9.21 -15.52 -15.65
CA PHE A 230 8.45 -16.78 -15.79
C PHE A 230 8.76 -17.57 -17.07
N TYR A 231 9.42 -16.96 -18.05
CA TYR A 231 9.60 -17.56 -19.38
C TYR A 231 11.05 -17.56 -19.85
N ASP A 232 11.88 -16.61 -19.42
CA ASP A 232 13.32 -16.58 -19.76
C ASP A 232 14.18 -17.56 -18.94
N ASP A 233 13.55 -18.37 -18.08
CA ASP A 233 14.18 -19.38 -17.20
C ASP A 233 14.71 -20.64 -17.93
N ILE A 234 15.19 -20.52 -19.17
CA ILE A 234 15.95 -21.61 -19.81
C ILE A 234 17.23 -21.89 -19.00
N GLU A 235 17.81 -20.89 -18.33
CA GLU A 235 19.02 -21.04 -17.52
C GLU A 235 18.76 -21.71 -16.16
N GLN A 236 17.61 -21.49 -15.50
CA GLN A 236 17.34 -22.08 -14.18
C GLN A 236 17.19 -23.61 -14.23
N PHE A 237 16.66 -24.16 -15.32
CA PHE A 237 16.56 -25.62 -15.51
C PHE A 237 17.89 -26.28 -15.90
N GLN A 238 18.85 -25.53 -16.45
CA GLN A 238 20.16 -26.07 -16.82
C GLN A 238 21.08 -26.34 -15.62
N TYR A 239 20.81 -25.73 -14.47
CA TYR A 239 21.54 -26.02 -13.22
C TYR A 239 21.08 -27.30 -12.48
N PHE A 240 20.01 -27.95 -12.95
CA PHE A 240 19.46 -29.19 -12.38
C PHE A 240 19.69 -30.43 -13.27
N GLN A 241 20.50 -30.31 -14.33
CA GLN A 241 20.99 -31.44 -15.15
C GLN A 241 22.46 -31.74 -14.85
#